data_AF-A0A954L635-F1
#
_entry.id   AF-A0A954L635-F1
#
_cell.length_a   1.000
_cell.length_b   1.000
_cell.length_c   1.000
_cell.angle_alpha   90.00
_cell.angle_beta   90.00
_cell.angle_gamma   90.00
#
_symmetry.space_group_name_H-M   'P 1'
#
loop_
_entity.id
_entity.type
_entity.pdbx_description
1 polymer ?
#
loop_
_entity_poly.entity_id
_entity_poly.type
_entity_poly.pdbx_seq_one_letter_code
_entity_poly.pdbx_strand_id
1 'polypeptide(L)'
;MAKLKPWYQVLTPREDLRDNKPLDASEFAVHLDHIRTGRGASKDYTEPARFFDRTFLTESLLGLASQVVRRLNGIQVETSAVFNMATQFGGGKTHSLATLFHLASHGDQAKTWKGVNSILLKAQCDRIPKADTAVFVGTEFDAISGRKGDGEPTRRTPWGEIAWQLGKAEAFAKVAKHDEQGVAPAGDVLREMLPTGPTLILMDELLNYISSGRKLGMR
;
A
#
# COMPACT_ATOMS: atom_id res chain seq x y z
N MET A 1 44.30 7.99 -15.45
CA MET A 1 42.89 7.87 -15.02
C MET A 1 42.43 6.45 -15.29
N ALA A 2 41.88 5.74 -14.31
CA ALA A 2 41.35 4.40 -14.53
C ALA A 2 40.18 4.46 -15.51
N LYS A 3 40.26 3.69 -16.60
CA LYS A 3 39.24 3.65 -17.65
C LYS A 3 38.00 2.95 -17.09
N LEU A 4 36.90 3.67 -16.92
CA LEU A 4 35.63 3.11 -16.47
C LEU A 4 35.20 2.01 -17.45
N LYS A 5 34.89 0.82 -16.91
CA LYS A 5 34.38 -0.29 -17.72
C LYS A 5 32.97 0.05 -18.19
N PRO A 6 32.62 -0.21 -19.47
CA PRO A 6 31.25 -0.08 -19.94
C PRO A 6 30.28 -0.91 -19.09
N TRP A 7 29.05 -0.40 -18.87
CA TRP A 7 28.07 -1.00 -17.96
C TRP A 7 27.78 -2.48 -18.27
N TYR A 8 27.74 -2.86 -19.55
CA TYR A 8 27.48 -4.23 -20.00
C TYR A 8 28.59 -5.22 -19.65
N GLN A 9 29.77 -4.75 -19.22
CA GLN A 9 30.88 -5.60 -18.75
C GLN A 9 30.89 -5.79 -17.24
N VAL A 10 30.08 -5.02 -16.50
CA VAL A 10 30.05 -5.02 -15.02
C VAL A 10 28.67 -5.34 -14.45
N LEU A 11 27.63 -5.34 -15.29
CA LEU A 11 26.27 -5.67 -14.92
C LEU A 11 25.75 -6.79 -15.80
N THR A 12 25.18 -7.82 -15.18
CA THR A 12 24.41 -8.84 -15.87
C THR A 12 22.97 -8.35 -16.00
N PRO A 13 22.44 -8.16 -17.23
CA PRO A 13 21.04 -7.78 -17.42
C PRO A 13 20.09 -8.83 -16.83
N ARG A 14 18.86 -8.41 -16.53
CA ARG A 14 17.83 -9.32 -15.99
C ARG A 14 17.53 -10.47 -16.98
N GLU A 15 17.05 -11.58 -16.44
CA GLU A 15 16.76 -12.80 -17.22
C GLU A 15 15.70 -12.56 -18.30
N ASP A 16 14.65 -11.81 -17.99
CA ASP A 16 13.60 -11.38 -18.93
C ASP A 16 14.15 -10.59 -20.13
N LEU A 17 15.07 -9.66 -19.89
CA LEU A 17 15.78 -8.89 -20.93
C LEU A 17 16.74 -9.74 -21.76
N ARG A 18 17.29 -10.82 -21.17
CA ARG A 18 18.21 -11.74 -21.86
C ARG A 18 17.46 -12.76 -22.71
N ASP A 19 16.30 -13.19 -22.26
CA ASP A 19 15.49 -14.25 -22.89
C ASP A 19 14.57 -13.73 -24.01
N ASN A 20 14.57 -12.43 -24.32
CA ASN A 20 13.64 -11.79 -25.26
C ASN A 20 12.17 -12.12 -24.95
N LYS A 21 11.82 -12.32 -23.67
CA LYS A 21 10.43 -12.51 -23.27
C LYS A 21 9.67 -11.21 -23.55
N PRO A 22 8.47 -11.27 -24.16
CA PRO A 22 7.67 -10.06 -24.39
C PRO A 22 7.39 -9.42 -23.03
N LEU A 23 7.97 -8.25 -22.82
CA LEU A 23 7.77 -7.46 -21.61
C LEU A 23 6.41 -6.79 -21.75
N ASP A 24 5.41 -7.26 -21.02
CA ASP A 24 4.14 -6.55 -20.94
C ASP A 24 4.38 -5.22 -20.21
N ALA A 25 3.95 -4.10 -20.82
CA ALA A 25 4.03 -2.79 -20.20
C ALA A 25 3.34 -2.76 -18.83
N SER A 26 2.33 -3.61 -18.63
CA SER A 26 1.64 -3.80 -17.35
C SER A 26 2.55 -4.36 -16.24
N GLU A 27 3.59 -5.13 -16.56
CA GLU A 27 4.58 -5.61 -15.58
C GLU A 27 5.47 -4.50 -15.01
N PHE A 28 5.49 -3.32 -15.63
CA PHE A 28 6.22 -2.16 -15.12
C PHE A 28 5.35 -1.24 -14.26
N ALA A 29 4.03 -1.41 -14.29
CA ALA A 29 3.11 -0.64 -13.47
C ALA A 29 2.96 -1.30 -12.09
N VAL A 30 3.22 -0.54 -11.03
CA VAL A 30 2.94 -0.99 -9.67
C VAL A 30 1.44 -0.92 -9.44
N HIS A 31 0.81 -2.05 -9.13
CA HIS A 31 -0.61 -2.13 -8.78
C HIS A 31 -0.78 -2.59 -7.33
N LEU A 32 -1.17 -1.67 -6.45
CA LEU A 32 -1.23 -1.95 -5.01
C LEU A 32 -2.27 -3.01 -4.64
N ASP A 33 -3.41 -3.06 -5.32
CA ASP A 33 -4.43 -4.09 -5.08
C ASP A 33 -3.96 -5.49 -5.54
N HIS A 34 -3.21 -5.56 -6.64
CA HIS A 34 -2.57 -6.79 -7.12
C HIS A 34 -1.50 -7.28 -6.14
N ILE A 35 -0.68 -6.38 -5.60
CA ILE A 35 0.31 -6.71 -4.57
C ILE A 35 -0.37 -7.29 -3.34
N ARG A 36 -1.43 -6.64 -2.85
CA ARG A 36 -2.18 -7.10 -1.68
C ARG A 36 -2.82 -8.47 -1.89
N THR A 37 -3.43 -8.70 -3.04
CA THR A 37 -4.19 -9.94 -3.33
C THR A 37 -3.31 -11.08 -3.85
N GLY A 38 -2.06 -10.79 -4.24
CA GLY A 38 -1.16 -11.73 -4.91
C GLY A 38 -1.60 -12.10 -6.33
N ARG A 39 -2.58 -11.39 -6.92
CA ARG A 39 -3.13 -11.68 -8.25
C ARG A 39 -2.53 -10.73 -9.28
N GLY A 40 -2.03 -11.27 -10.40
CA GLY A 40 -1.64 -10.48 -11.57
C GLY A 40 -0.41 -9.57 -11.40
N ALA A 41 0.20 -9.50 -10.21
CA ALA A 41 1.46 -8.79 -10.00
C ALA A 41 2.66 -9.71 -10.17
N SER A 42 3.70 -9.19 -10.83
CA SER A 42 5.01 -9.84 -10.89
C SER A 42 5.52 -10.14 -9.47
N LYS A 43 6.27 -11.24 -9.35
CA LYS A 43 7.00 -11.61 -8.12
C LYS A 43 7.93 -10.51 -7.63
N ASP A 44 8.36 -9.62 -8.53
CA ASP A 44 9.16 -8.45 -8.18
C ASP A 44 8.43 -7.44 -7.31
N TYR A 45 7.09 -7.45 -7.31
CA TYR A 45 6.28 -6.59 -6.46
C TYR A 45 5.63 -7.34 -5.30
N THR A 46 5.32 -8.63 -5.45
CA THR A 46 4.65 -9.42 -4.41
C THR A 46 5.63 -10.05 -3.42
N GLU A 47 6.85 -10.41 -3.84
CA GLU A 47 7.88 -10.94 -2.94
C GLU A 47 8.70 -9.78 -2.35
N PRO A 48 8.58 -9.48 -1.04
CA PRO A 48 9.14 -8.25 -0.48
C PRO A 48 10.66 -8.15 -0.62
N ALA A 49 11.38 -9.26 -0.44
CA ALA A 49 12.84 -9.28 -0.57
C ALA A 49 13.30 -8.85 -1.98
N ARG A 50 12.60 -9.29 -3.03
CA ARG A 50 12.88 -8.89 -4.42
C ARG A 50 12.49 -7.44 -4.68
N PHE A 51 11.34 -7.02 -4.15
CA PHE A 51 10.89 -5.64 -4.23
C PHE A 51 11.94 -4.69 -3.66
N PHE A 52 12.41 -4.94 -2.43
CA PHE A 52 13.42 -4.10 -1.78
C PHE A 52 14.80 -4.18 -2.42
N ASP A 53 15.20 -5.33 -2.99
CA ASP A 53 16.49 -5.42 -3.69
C ASP A 53 16.55 -4.46 -4.90
N ARG A 54 15.39 -4.18 -5.50
CA ARG A 54 15.22 -3.34 -6.69
C ARG A 54 14.72 -1.93 -6.36
N THR A 55 14.38 -1.67 -5.11
CA THR A 55 13.90 -0.37 -4.67
C THR A 55 15.09 0.49 -4.29
N PHE A 56 15.25 1.63 -4.97
CA PHE A 56 16.15 2.68 -4.54
C PHE A 56 15.44 3.59 -3.54
N LEU A 57 15.91 3.61 -2.28
CA LEU A 57 15.37 4.48 -1.25
C LEU A 57 15.85 5.92 -1.48
N THR A 58 15.07 6.69 -2.24
CA THR A 58 15.25 8.14 -2.36
C THR A 58 15.10 8.80 -0.99
N GLU A 59 15.63 10.01 -0.82
CA GLU A 59 15.46 10.77 0.43
C GLU A 59 14.00 10.96 0.83
N SER A 60 13.12 11.17 -0.17
CA SER A 60 11.68 11.32 0.04
C SER A 60 11.02 10.02 0.52
N LEU A 61 11.31 8.89 -0.13
CA LEU A 61 10.77 7.58 0.26
C LEU A 61 11.30 7.16 1.63
N LEU A 62 12.60 7.34 1.87
CA LEU A 62 13.24 7.08 3.15
C LEU A 62 12.63 7.95 4.27
N GLY A 63 12.39 9.24 4.00
CA GLY A 63 11.70 10.16 4.90
C GLY A 63 10.30 9.69 5.24
N LEU A 64 9.46 9.43 4.24
CA LEU A 64 8.10 8.93 4.42
C LEU A 64 8.06 7.62 5.21
N ALA A 65 8.83 6.62 4.79
CA ALA A 65 8.88 5.32 5.44
C ALA A 65 9.32 5.44 6.90
N SER A 66 10.32 6.28 7.20
CA SER A 66 10.78 6.50 8.58
C SER A 66 9.70 7.12 9.47
N GLN A 67 8.92 8.08 8.96
CA GLN A 67 7.82 8.70 9.72
C GLN A 67 6.68 7.72 9.97
N VAL A 68 6.34 6.89 8.98
CA VAL A 68 5.33 5.84 9.14
C VAL A 68 5.78 4.79 10.16
N VAL A 69 7.03 4.32 10.10
CA VAL A 69 7.59 3.37 11.08
C VAL A 69 7.56 3.97 12.50
N ARG A 70 7.92 5.25 12.67
CA ARG A 70 7.79 5.94 13.96
C ARG A 70 6.35 5.92 14.47
N ARG A 71 5.39 6.28 13.60
CA ARG A 71 3.97 6.31 13.96
C ARG A 71 3.43 4.94 14.35
N LEU A 72 3.80 3.89 13.60
CA LEU A 72 3.43 2.50 13.92
C LEU A 72 4.02 2.03 15.26
N ASN A 73 5.19 2.55 15.65
CA ASN A 73 5.77 2.32 16.97
C ASN A 73 5.12 3.15 18.09
N GLY A 74 4.05 3.89 17.81
CA GLY A 74 3.37 4.72 18.80
C GLY A 74 4.09 6.02 19.13
N ILE A 75 5.17 6.36 18.42
CA ILE A 75 5.83 7.66 18.55
C ILE A 75 4.92 8.69 17.90
N GLN A 76 4.41 9.64 18.69
CA GLN A 76 3.46 10.66 18.22
C GLN A 76 4.12 12.03 18.01
N VAL A 77 5.21 12.30 18.71
CA VAL A 77 5.95 13.57 18.63
C VAL A 77 6.49 13.76 17.22
N GLU A 78 6.13 14.88 16.59
CA GLU A 78 6.53 15.27 15.23
C GLU A 78 6.21 14.21 14.15
N THR A 79 5.13 13.44 14.36
CA THR A 79 4.67 12.45 13.37
C THR A 79 3.20 12.67 13.03
N SER A 80 2.91 12.79 11.75
CA SER A 80 1.54 12.84 11.26
C SER A 80 0.89 11.46 11.31
N ALA A 81 -0.42 11.40 11.62
CA ALA A 81 -1.22 10.19 11.47
C ALA A 81 -1.77 10.03 10.05
N VAL A 82 -1.82 11.12 9.28
CA VAL A 82 -2.34 11.17 7.92
C VAL A 82 -1.28 11.78 7.02
N PHE A 83 -0.97 11.09 5.92
CA PHE A 83 0.00 11.52 4.93
C PHE A 83 -0.72 11.73 3.60
N ASN A 84 -0.73 12.97 3.11
CA ASN A 84 -1.19 13.24 1.75
C ASN A 84 0.01 13.27 0.80
N MET A 85 0.07 12.30 -0.10
CA MET A 85 1.12 12.22 -1.10
C MET A 85 0.73 13.02 -2.35
N ALA A 86 1.01 14.31 -2.32
CA ALA A 86 0.85 15.19 -3.49
C ALA A 86 2.07 15.06 -4.41
N THR A 87 2.17 13.96 -5.16
CA THR A 87 3.17 13.82 -6.22
C THR A 87 2.51 13.97 -7.59
N GLN A 88 3.20 14.58 -8.54
CA GLN A 88 2.80 14.57 -9.95
C GLN A 88 2.77 13.13 -10.50
N PHE A 89 2.09 12.91 -11.63
CA PHE A 89 2.08 11.61 -12.32
C PHE A 89 3.50 11.08 -12.52
N GLY A 90 3.72 9.79 -12.23
CA GLY A 90 5.06 9.16 -12.27
C GLY A 90 5.93 9.41 -11.04
N GLY A 91 5.47 10.15 -10.03
CA GLY A 91 6.25 10.49 -8.82
C GLY A 91 6.44 9.35 -7.80
N GLY A 92 6.19 8.10 -8.17
CA GLY A 92 6.45 6.93 -7.31
C GLY A 92 5.44 6.73 -6.18
N LYS A 93 4.22 7.27 -6.30
CA LYS A 93 3.16 7.16 -5.27
C LYS A 93 2.84 5.71 -4.92
N THR A 94 2.41 4.94 -5.92
CA THR A 94 2.03 3.54 -5.72
C THR A 94 3.21 2.68 -5.28
N HIS A 95 4.44 3.01 -5.72
CA HIS A 95 5.66 2.35 -5.25
C HIS A 95 5.96 2.65 -3.77
N SER A 96 5.73 3.88 -3.32
CA SER A 96 5.85 4.24 -1.91
C SER A 96 4.81 3.54 -1.07
N LEU A 97 3.54 3.49 -1.52
CA LEU A 97 2.48 2.75 -0.84
C LEU A 97 2.81 1.24 -0.77
N ALA A 98 3.37 0.65 -1.83
CA ALA A 98 3.84 -0.74 -1.82
C ALA A 98 4.97 -0.97 -0.82
N THR A 99 5.91 -0.01 -0.71
CA THR A 99 6.98 -0.05 0.29
C THR A 99 6.38 -0.08 1.70
N LEU A 100 5.45 0.83 2.00
CA LEU A 100 4.78 0.89 3.30
C LEU A 100 3.96 -0.38 3.58
N PHE A 101 3.25 -0.89 2.57
CA PHE A 101 2.48 -2.13 2.66
C PHE A 101 3.38 -3.30 3.09
N HIS A 102 4.53 -3.48 2.43
CA HIS A 102 5.45 -4.57 2.75
C HIS A 102 6.04 -4.45 4.16
N LEU A 103 6.44 -3.24 4.57
CA LEU A 103 6.95 -3.00 5.93
C LEU A 103 5.89 -3.34 7.00
N ALA A 104 4.68 -2.82 6.84
CA ALA A 104 3.60 -2.98 7.82
C ALA A 104 3.08 -4.43 7.90
N SER A 105 2.94 -5.11 6.76
CA SER A 105 2.39 -6.47 6.71
C SER A 105 3.35 -7.55 7.21
N HIS A 106 4.66 -7.30 7.16
CA HIS A 106 5.68 -8.29 7.54
C HIS A 106 6.42 -7.94 8.85
N GLY A 107 6.27 -6.71 9.34
CA GLY A 107 6.87 -6.26 10.60
C GLY A 107 8.39 -6.50 10.64
N ASP A 108 8.88 -7.04 11.74
CA ASP A 108 10.32 -7.26 11.97
C ASP A 108 11.01 -8.19 10.96
N GLN A 109 10.27 -9.03 10.22
CA GLN A 109 10.86 -9.82 9.13
C GLN A 109 11.48 -8.91 8.05
N ALA A 110 10.92 -7.70 7.88
CA ALA A 110 11.39 -6.71 6.92
C ALA A 110 12.80 -6.21 7.21
N LYS A 111 13.30 -6.33 8.45
CA LYS A 111 14.67 -5.94 8.85
C LYS A 111 15.76 -6.59 7.99
N THR A 112 15.47 -7.77 7.43
CA THR A 112 16.42 -8.53 6.61
C THR A 112 16.53 -8.00 5.17
N TRP A 113 15.63 -7.11 4.74
CA TRP A 113 15.59 -6.62 3.36
C TRP A 113 16.48 -5.41 3.15
N LYS A 114 17.00 -5.29 1.92
CA LYS A 114 17.92 -4.23 1.52
C LYS A 114 17.33 -2.84 1.81
N GLY A 115 18.13 -1.98 2.43
CA GLY A 115 17.76 -0.59 2.74
C GLY A 115 16.86 -0.40 3.97
N VAL A 116 16.21 -1.44 4.50
CA VAL A 116 15.30 -1.31 5.65
C VAL A 116 16.05 -0.85 6.92
N ASN A 117 17.31 -1.25 7.09
CA ASN A 117 18.16 -0.74 8.18
C ASN A 117 18.32 0.80 8.13
N SER A 118 18.40 1.40 6.94
CA SER A 118 18.47 2.86 6.80
C SER A 118 17.17 3.53 7.24
N ILE A 119 16.02 2.90 6.99
CA ILE A 119 14.70 3.37 7.44
C ILE A 119 14.66 3.37 8.97
N LEU A 120 15.07 2.28 9.61
CA LEU A 120 15.11 2.14 11.07
C LEU A 120 16.06 3.15 11.72
N LEU A 121 17.26 3.31 11.15
CA LEU A 121 18.23 4.28 11.62
C LEU A 121 17.66 5.72 11.58
N LYS A 122 17.05 6.12 10.46
CA LYS A 122 16.41 7.43 10.34
C LYS A 122 15.19 7.58 11.25
N ALA A 123 14.43 6.51 11.44
CA ALA A 123 13.27 6.47 12.33
C ALA A 123 13.66 6.49 13.81
N GLN A 124 14.93 6.20 14.15
CA GLN A 124 15.39 5.99 15.53
C GLN A 124 14.54 4.92 16.25
N CYS A 125 14.19 3.87 15.51
CA CYS A 125 13.41 2.73 16.00
C CYS A 125 14.25 1.46 15.86
N ASP A 126 14.05 0.51 16.77
CA ASP A 126 14.70 -0.81 16.76
C ASP A 126 13.81 -1.89 16.16
N ARG A 127 12.53 -1.57 15.87
CA ARG A 127 11.51 -2.51 15.42
C ARG A 127 10.51 -1.91 14.45
N ILE A 128 9.94 -2.78 13.63
CA ILE A 128 8.87 -2.51 12.68
C ILE A 128 7.66 -3.32 13.18
N PRO A 129 6.70 -2.67 13.85
CA PRO A 129 5.50 -3.35 14.29
C PRO A 129 4.75 -3.92 13.09
N LYS A 130 4.36 -5.19 13.19
CA LYS A 130 3.37 -5.73 12.26
C LYS A 130 2.05 -5.01 12.52
N ALA A 131 1.42 -4.52 11.46
CA ALA A 131 0.23 -3.69 11.54
C ALA A 131 -0.94 -4.27 10.73
N ASP A 132 -2.14 -4.09 11.24
CA ASP A 132 -3.36 -4.36 10.48
C ASP A 132 -3.42 -3.40 9.30
N THR A 133 -3.46 -3.94 8.09
CA THR A 133 -3.27 -3.16 6.87
C THR A 133 -4.48 -3.26 5.97
N ALA A 134 -5.06 -2.11 5.61
CA ALA A 134 -6.10 -2.02 4.59
C ALA A 134 -5.62 -1.25 3.37
N VAL A 135 -6.00 -1.70 2.18
CA VAL A 135 -5.73 -1.04 0.91
C VAL A 135 -7.04 -0.77 0.19
N PHE A 136 -7.23 0.48 -0.22
CA PHE A 136 -8.31 0.87 -1.11
C PHE A 136 -7.72 1.51 -2.38
N VAL A 137 -7.97 0.91 -3.54
CA VAL A 137 -7.54 1.45 -4.84
C VAL A 137 -8.78 1.82 -5.65
N GLY A 138 -8.95 3.12 -5.92
CA GLY A 138 -10.18 3.62 -6.53
C GLY A 138 -10.45 3.18 -7.96
N THR A 139 -9.44 2.69 -8.69
CA THR A 139 -9.61 2.10 -10.03
C THR A 139 -10.08 0.65 -10.00
N GLU A 140 -9.88 -0.06 -8.88
CA GLU A 140 -10.17 -1.50 -8.72
C GLU A 140 -11.45 -1.77 -7.92
N PHE A 141 -12.10 -0.72 -7.45
CA PHE A 141 -13.32 -0.80 -6.66
C PHE A 141 -14.50 -0.29 -7.49
N ASP A 142 -15.46 -1.17 -7.76
CA ASP A 142 -16.66 -0.79 -8.51
C ASP A 142 -17.62 -0.01 -7.62
N ALA A 143 -17.94 1.22 -8.02
CA ALA A 143 -18.84 2.10 -7.27
C ALA A 143 -20.31 1.64 -7.32
N ILE A 144 -20.68 0.77 -8.26
CA ILE A 144 -22.06 0.29 -8.42
C ILE A 144 -22.29 -1.00 -7.61
N SER A 145 -21.53 -2.05 -7.93
CA SER A 145 -21.71 -3.37 -7.33
C SER A 145 -20.85 -3.60 -6.09
N GLY A 146 -19.87 -2.72 -5.83
CA GLY A 146 -18.93 -2.87 -4.75
C GLY A 146 -17.94 -4.01 -4.99
N ARG A 147 -17.45 -4.62 -3.91
CA ARG A 147 -16.58 -5.79 -3.95
C ARG A 147 -17.19 -6.94 -3.17
N LYS A 148 -17.08 -8.15 -3.74
CA LYS A 148 -17.53 -9.38 -3.10
C LYS A 148 -16.48 -10.48 -3.32
N GLY A 149 -16.05 -11.11 -2.23
CA GLY A 149 -15.26 -12.35 -2.27
C GLY A 149 -16.14 -13.56 -1.98
N ASP A 150 -15.57 -14.76 -2.14
CA ASP A 150 -16.28 -16.02 -1.89
C ASP A 150 -16.69 -16.12 -0.41
N GLY A 151 -18.00 -16.22 -0.16
CA GLY A 151 -18.56 -16.27 1.19
C GLY A 151 -18.51 -14.95 1.96
N GLU A 152 -18.07 -13.86 1.34
CA GLU A 152 -17.98 -12.54 1.98
C GLU A 152 -19.26 -11.70 1.72
N PRO A 153 -19.63 -10.80 2.65
CA PRO A 153 -20.67 -9.81 2.37
C PRO A 153 -20.21 -8.90 1.23
N THR A 154 -21.16 -8.43 0.42
CA THR A 154 -20.90 -7.38 -0.55
C THR A 154 -20.56 -6.09 0.20
N ARG A 155 -19.41 -5.50 -0.12
CA ARG A 155 -18.92 -4.23 0.45
C ARG A 155 -19.10 -3.17 -0.62
N ARG A 156 -20.02 -2.24 -0.41
CA ARG A 156 -20.44 -1.25 -1.40
C ARG A 156 -19.64 0.05 -1.31
N THR A 157 -18.91 0.27 -0.22
CA THR A 157 -18.25 1.55 0.04
C THR A 157 -16.80 1.38 0.49
N PRO A 158 -15.98 2.46 0.47
CA PRO A 158 -14.61 2.41 0.96
C PRO A 158 -14.53 2.02 2.44
N TRP A 159 -15.45 2.50 3.28
CA TRP A 159 -15.46 2.16 4.71
C TRP A 159 -15.86 0.69 4.94
N GLY A 160 -16.80 0.14 4.16
CA GLY A 160 -17.13 -1.28 4.23
C GLY A 160 -15.95 -2.16 3.81
N GLU A 161 -15.26 -1.80 2.74
CA GLU A 161 -14.06 -2.51 2.27
C GLU A 161 -12.91 -2.43 3.28
N ILE A 162 -12.63 -1.24 3.82
CA ILE A 162 -11.58 -1.05 4.83
C ILE A 162 -11.90 -1.83 6.11
N ALA A 163 -13.14 -1.74 6.62
CA ALA A 163 -13.55 -2.47 7.81
C ALA A 163 -13.39 -3.99 7.63
N TRP A 164 -13.80 -4.53 6.49
CA TRP A 164 -13.63 -5.95 6.20
C TRP A 164 -12.16 -6.38 6.14
N GLN A 165 -11.27 -5.54 5.59
CA GLN A 165 -9.84 -5.84 5.55
C GLN A 165 -9.20 -5.81 6.94
N LEU A 166 -9.59 -4.87 7.81
CA LEU A 166 -9.00 -4.69 9.14
C LEU A 166 -9.53 -5.67 10.19
N GLY A 167 -10.81 -6.03 10.15
CA GLY A 167 -11.44 -6.82 11.21
C GLY A 167 -12.55 -7.76 10.73
N LYS A 168 -12.61 -8.05 9.43
CA LYS A 168 -13.55 -9.02 8.83
C LYS A 168 -14.99 -8.72 9.24
N ALA A 169 -15.74 -9.75 9.61
CA ALA A 169 -17.15 -9.65 9.95
C ALA A 169 -17.42 -8.74 11.16
N GLU A 170 -16.53 -8.75 12.16
CA GLU A 170 -16.71 -7.95 13.39
C GLU A 170 -16.62 -6.46 13.09
N ALA A 171 -15.55 -6.03 12.40
CA ALA A 171 -15.41 -4.63 12.01
C ALA A 171 -16.45 -4.21 10.96
N PHE A 172 -16.76 -5.08 9.99
CA PHE A 172 -17.79 -4.77 8.98
C PHE A 172 -19.17 -4.59 9.60
N ALA A 173 -19.54 -5.38 10.62
CA ALA A 173 -20.82 -5.24 11.31
C ALA A 173 -21.03 -3.82 11.88
N LYS A 174 -19.97 -3.14 12.30
CA LYS A 174 -20.01 -1.75 12.79
C LYS A 174 -20.46 -0.76 11.72
N VAL A 175 -20.14 -1.03 10.46
CA VAL A 175 -20.42 -0.15 9.32
C VAL A 175 -21.43 -0.72 8.33
N ALA A 176 -22.00 -1.90 8.59
CA ALA A 176 -22.85 -2.60 7.62
C ALA A 176 -24.05 -1.75 7.14
N LYS A 177 -24.72 -1.04 8.06
CA LYS A 177 -25.82 -0.13 7.70
C LYS A 177 -25.35 1.07 6.87
N HIS A 178 -24.17 1.61 7.19
CA HIS A 178 -23.56 2.72 6.44
C HIS A 178 -23.15 2.27 5.03
N ASP A 179 -22.60 1.06 4.91
CA ASP A 179 -22.23 0.43 3.65
C ASP A 179 -23.47 0.19 2.77
N GLU A 180 -24.54 -0.37 3.35
CA GLU A 180 -25.80 -0.61 2.65
C GLU A 180 -26.45 0.67 2.12
N GLN A 181 -26.45 1.74 2.93
CA GLN A 181 -27.08 3.00 2.58
C GLN A 181 -26.19 3.92 1.71
N GLY A 182 -24.90 3.61 1.58
CA GLY A 182 -23.94 4.48 0.92
C GLY A 182 -23.70 5.80 1.66
N VAL A 183 -24.01 5.86 2.96
CA VAL A 183 -23.86 7.08 3.80
C VAL A 183 -22.63 6.96 4.69
N ALA A 184 -21.75 7.95 4.61
CA ALA A 184 -20.49 7.94 5.35
C ALA A 184 -20.71 7.80 6.88
N PRO A 185 -19.98 6.90 7.57
CA PRO A 185 -20.00 6.79 9.01
C PRO A 185 -19.38 8.03 9.68
N ALA A 186 -19.92 8.40 10.84
CA ALA A 186 -19.34 9.44 11.69
C ALA A 186 -18.12 8.93 12.46
N GLY A 187 -17.41 9.84 13.13
CA GLY A 187 -16.14 9.55 13.81
C GLY A 187 -16.19 8.42 14.84
N ASP A 188 -17.27 8.30 15.61
CA ASP A 188 -17.39 7.25 16.64
C ASP A 188 -17.54 5.86 16.01
N VAL A 189 -18.32 5.74 14.94
CA VAL A 189 -18.48 4.49 14.18
C VAL A 189 -17.16 4.10 13.50
N LEU A 190 -16.45 5.09 12.93
CA LEU A 190 -15.10 4.87 12.38
C LEU A 190 -14.13 4.39 13.46
N ARG A 191 -14.20 4.92 14.68
CA ARG A 191 -13.35 4.47 15.79
C ARG A 191 -13.66 3.03 16.20
N GLU A 192 -14.93 2.65 16.20
CA GLU A 192 -15.34 1.28 16.55
C GLU A 192 -14.90 0.20 15.56
N MET A 193 -14.78 0.53 14.26
CA MET A 193 -14.31 -0.44 13.25
C MET A 193 -12.77 -0.60 13.23
N LEU A 194 -12.02 0.33 13.82
CA LEU A 194 -10.56 0.32 13.79
C LEU A 194 -9.99 -0.64 14.85
N PRO A 195 -8.94 -1.43 14.51
CA PRO A 195 -8.22 -2.23 15.48
C PRO A 195 -7.56 -1.37 16.58
N THR A 196 -7.29 -2.00 17.72
CA THR A 196 -6.59 -1.34 18.85
C THR A 196 -5.07 -1.28 18.66
N GLY A 197 -4.51 -2.11 17.78
CA GLY A 197 -3.09 -2.19 17.47
C GLY A 197 -2.62 -1.22 16.38
N PRO A 198 -1.31 -1.27 16.02
CA PRO A 198 -0.78 -0.53 14.89
C PRO A 198 -1.60 -0.83 13.63
N THR A 199 -2.09 0.22 12.97
CA THR A 199 -2.96 0.11 11.80
C THR A 199 -2.44 1.02 10.69
N LEU A 200 -2.41 0.51 9.46
CA LEU A 200 -2.04 1.25 8.27
C LEU A 200 -3.16 1.17 7.22
N ILE A 201 -3.71 2.33 6.83
CA ILE A 201 -4.69 2.41 5.75
C ILE A 201 -4.02 3.09 4.56
N LEU A 202 -3.93 2.38 3.45
CA LEU A 202 -3.34 2.86 2.20
C LEU A 202 -4.45 3.12 1.20
N MET A 203 -4.50 4.33 0.68
CA MET A 203 -5.50 4.73 -0.30
C MET A 203 -4.81 5.22 -1.57
N ASP A 204 -5.19 4.64 -2.70
CA ASP A 204 -4.67 5.00 -4.02
C ASP A 204 -5.83 5.35 -4.96
N GLU A 205 -5.57 6.25 -5.92
CA GLU A 205 -6.51 6.63 -6.98
C GLU A 205 -7.93 7.04 -6.51
N LEU A 206 -8.05 7.66 -5.32
CA LEU A 206 -9.33 8.08 -4.75
C LEU A 206 -10.13 9.04 -5.65
N LEU A 207 -9.43 9.91 -6.39
CA LEU A 207 -10.08 10.83 -7.31
C LEU A 207 -10.82 10.10 -8.44
N ASN A 208 -10.30 8.96 -8.90
CA ASN A 208 -10.97 8.14 -9.91
C ASN A 208 -12.26 7.54 -9.34
N TYR A 209 -12.23 7.05 -8.11
CA TYR A 209 -13.43 6.56 -7.44
C TYR A 209 -14.49 7.65 -7.27
N ILE A 210 -14.10 8.83 -6.76
CA ILE A 210 -15.02 9.97 -6.57
C ILE A 210 -15.60 10.44 -7.92
N SER A 211 -14.77 10.51 -8.96
CA SER A 211 -15.20 10.91 -10.30
C SER A 211 -16.24 9.96 -10.87
N SER A 212 -16.03 8.65 -10.72
CA SER A 212 -17.01 7.61 -11.13
C SER A 212 -18.30 7.69 -10.31
N GLY A 213 -18.20 7.88 -8.98
CA GLY A 213 -19.36 8.04 -8.10
C GLY A 213 -20.21 9.28 -8.41
N ARG A 214 -19.58 10.42 -8.75
CA ARG A 214 -20.30 11.64 -9.15
C ARG A 214 -21.17 11.44 -10.37
N LYS A 215 -20.72 10.64 -11.35
CA LYS A 215 -21.52 10.30 -12.54
C LYS A 215 -22.78 9.50 -12.18
N LEU A 216 -22.77 8.83 -11.02
CA LEU A 216 -23.88 8.04 -10.50
C LEU A 216 -24.80 8.84 -9.55
N GLY A 217 -24.56 10.14 -9.38
CA GLY A 217 -25.34 10.99 -8.46
C GLY A 217 -25.04 10.75 -6.98
N MET A 218 -23.97 10.01 -6.66
CA MET A 218 -23.47 9.90 -5.28
C MET A 218 -22.92 11.27 -4.87
N ARG A 219 -23.54 11.88 -3.85
CA ARG A 219 -23.15 13.19 -3.31
C ARG A 219 -22.06 13.04 -2.25
#